data_AF-A0A918FFR5-F1
#
_entry.id   AF-A0A918FFR5-F1
#
_cell.length_a   1.000
_cell.length_b   1.000
_cell.length_c   1.000
_cell.angle_alpha   90.00
_cell.angle_beta   90.00
_cell.angle_gamma   90.00
#
_symmetry.space_group_name_H-M   'P 1'
#
loop_
_entity.id
_entity.type
_entity.pdbx_description
1 polymer ?
#
loop_
_entity_poly.entity_id
_entity_poly.type
_entity_poly.pdbx_seq_one_letter_code
_entity_poly.pdbx_strand_id
1 'polypeptide(L)'
;MTRSNQHPSTVSITVLGADRPASNQDHALLTAAQTLLSHDEHFQALTTPTLSRCEVNAGLEDTAPGYLYLRYDVPGAVPQEFWAHWGHSNHIAFKSGQISVAKP
;
A
#
# COMPACT_ATOMS: atom_id res chain seq x y z
N MET A 1 -13.10 33.60 9.23
CA MET A 1 -13.36 32.15 9.30
C MET A 1 -12.64 31.47 8.15
N THR A 2 -11.42 31.00 8.37
CA THR A 2 -10.59 30.32 7.36
C THR A 2 -11.04 28.88 7.26
N ARG A 3 -11.61 28.50 6.10
CA ARG A 3 -11.85 27.09 5.76
C ARG A 3 -10.51 26.46 5.42
N SER A 4 -9.97 25.65 6.31
CA SER A 4 -8.92 24.70 5.97
C SER A 4 -9.55 23.62 5.08
N ASN A 5 -9.52 23.84 3.76
CA ASN A 5 -9.71 22.77 2.79
C ASN A 5 -8.49 21.84 2.89
N GLN A 6 -8.54 20.90 3.84
CA GLN A 6 -7.74 19.70 3.79
C GLN A 6 -8.18 18.95 2.53
N HIS A 7 -7.48 19.19 1.42
CA HIS A 7 -7.48 18.22 0.34
C HIS A 7 -6.98 16.91 0.95
N PRO A 8 -7.69 15.78 0.80
CA PRO A 8 -7.06 14.50 1.06
C PRO A 8 -5.87 14.45 0.10
N SER A 9 -4.66 14.45 0.65
CA SER A 9 -3.46 14.22 -0.14
C SER A 9 -3.61 12.82 -0.70
N THR A 10 -4.10 12.70 -1.94
CA THR A 10 -4.13 11.43 -2.65
C THR A 10 -2.68 10.96 -2.72
N VAL A 11 -2.36 9.90 -1.98
CA VAL A 11 -1.00 9.34 -2.00
C VAL A 11 -0.70 8.88 -3.42
N SER A 12 0.29 9.51 -4.05
CA SER A 12 0.78 9.12 -5.36
C SER A 12 1.58 7.83 -5.27
N ILE A 13 1.49 6.99 -6.30
CA ILE A 13 2.36 5.81 -6.43
C ILE A 13 3.78 6.29 -6.74
N THR A 14 4.74 5.89 -5.91
CA THR A 14 6.17 6.10 -6.17
C THR A 14 6.75 4.84 -6.81
N VAL A 15 7.43 4.97 -7.94
CA VAL A 15 8.10 3.84 -8.60
C VAL A 15 9.57 3.81 -8.16
N LEU A 16 9.99 2.68 -7.59
CA LEU A 16 11.36 2.45 -7.13
C LEU A 16 12.08 1.51 -8.10
N GLY A 17 13.37 1.73 -8.32
CA GLY A 17 14.21 0.88 -9.17
C GLY A 17 14.04 1.08 -10.69
N ALA A 18 13.18 2.01 -11.11
CA ALA A 18 13.05 2.41 -12.51
C ALA A 18 12.81 3.92 -12.61
N ASP A 19 13.46 4.58 -13.56
CA ASP A 19 13.24 5.99 -13.86
C ASP A 19 12.04 6.15 -14.80
N ARG A 20 10.83 5.94 -14.25
CA ARG A 20 9.55 6.09 -14.96
C ARG A 20 8.43 6.54 -14.02
N PRO A 21 7.40 7.22 -14.52
CA PRO A 21 6.17 7.42 -13.74
C PRO A 21 5.43 6.10 -13.52
N ALA A 22 4.45 6.14 -12.61
CA ALA A 22 3.51 5.04 -12.41
C ALA A 22 2.75 4.73 -13.71
N SER A 23 2.67 3.45 -14.05
CA SER A 23 1.99 2.94 -15.22
C SER A 23 0.54 2.55 -14.91
N ASN A 24 -0.27 2.33 -15.93
CA ASN A 24 -1.63 1.80 -15.77
C ASN A 24 -1.64 0.45 -15.01
N GLN A 25 -0.59 -0.37 -15.18
CA GLN A 25 -0.47 -1.65 -14.49
C GLN A 25 -0.20 -1.46 -12.99
N ASP A 26 0.57 -0.44 -12.60
CA ASP A 26 0.82 -0.11 -11.19
C ASP A 26 -0.47 0.39 -10.51
N HIS A 27 -1.25 1.20 -11.22
CA HIS A 27 -2.57 1.66 -10.75
C HIS A 27 -3.59 0.51 -10.64
N ALA A 28 -3.56 -0.43 -11.58
CA ALA A 28 -4.40 -1.63 -11.52
C ALA A 28 -4.03 -2.52 -10.32
N LEU A 29 -2.73 -2.68 -10.06
CA LEU A 29 -2.22 -3.41 -8.89
C LEU A 29 -2.67 -2.75 -7.58
N LEU A 30 -2.55 -1.42 -7.47
CA LEU A 30 -3.03 -0.67 -6.30
C LEU A 30 -4.53 -0.88 -6.06
N THR A 31 -5.34 -0.68 -7.09
CA THR A 31 -6.81 -0.82 -7.00
C THR A 31 -7.20 -2.21 -6.52
N ALA A 32 -6.59 -3.23 -7.10
CA ALA A 32 -6.90 -4.61 -6.77
C ALA A 32 -6.36 -5.02 -5.38
N ALA A 33 -5.18 -4.53 -4.98
CA ALA A 33 -4.67 -4.70 -3.62
C ALA A 33 -5.58 -4.07 -2.57
N GLN A 34 -6.09 -2.85 -2.82
CA GLN A 34 -7.06 -2.18 -1.94
C GLN A 34 -8.39 -2.94 -1.85
N THR A 35 -8.82 -3.55 -2.96
CA THR A 35 -10.00 -4.42 -2.99
C THR A 35 -9.78 -5.70 -2.18
N LEU A 36 -8.60 -6.31 -2.24
CA LEU A 36 -8.28 -7.47 -1.41
C LEU A 36 -8.20 -7.09 0.08
N LEU A 37 -7.55 -5.97 0.39
CA LEU A 37 -7.47 -5.42 1.75
C LEU A 37 -8.84 -5.15 2.35
N SER A 38 -9.83 -4.67 1.58
CA SER A 38 -11.17 -4.43 2.10
C SER A 38 -11.90 -5.70 2.55
N HIS A 39 -11.39 -6.89 2.17
CA HIS A 39 -11.90 -8.19 2.61
C HIS A 39 -10.97 -8.89 3.63
N ASP A 40 -9.83 -8.30 3.99
CA ASP A 40 -8.90 -8.84 4.97
C ASP A 40 -9.35 -8.49 6.40
N GLU A 41 -9.48 -9.51 7.26
CA GLU A 41 -9.99 -9.35 8.62
C GLU A 41 -9.08 -8.45 9.48
N HIS A 42 -7.76 -8.50 9.28
CA HIS A 42 -6.81 -7.66 10.03
C HIS A 42 -6.94 -6.19 9.61
N PHE A 43 -7.10 -5.93 8.30
CA PHE A 43 -7.32 -4.58 7.80
C PHE A 43 -8.68 -4.02 8.25
N GLN A 44 -9.73 -4.84 8.24
CA GLN A 44 -11.06 -4.45 8.73
C GLN A 44 -11.09 -4.11 10.23
N ALA A 45 -10.18 -4.68 11.02
CA ALA A 45 -10.05 -4.37 12.45
C ALA A 45 -9.39 -3.00 12.72
N LEU A 46 -8.84 -2.32 11.71
CA LEU A 46 -8.16 -1.04 11.88
C LEU A 46 -9.17 0.12 12.00
N THR A 47 -8.99 0.96 13.02
CA THR A 47 -9.80 2.17 13.19
C THR A 47 -9.29 3.29 12.28
N THR A 48 -10.05 3.62 11.23
CA THR A 48 -9.77 4.75 10.32
C THR A 48 -8.38 4.73 9.65
N PRO A 49 -7.96 3.62 9.02
CA PRO A 49 -6.66 3.55 8.37
C PRO A 49 -6.58 4.53 7.19
N THR A 50 -5.54 5.36 7.15
CA THR A 50 -5.31 6.31 6.04
C THR A 50 -4.06 5.89 5.28
N LEU A 51 -4.18 5.67 3.97
CA LEU A 51 -3.03 5.36 3.14
C LEU A 51 -2.05 6.54 3.22
N SER A 52 -0.81 6.27 3.65
CA SER A 52 0.25 7.28 3.84
C SER A 52 1.43 7.05 2.91
N ARG A 53 1.61 5.83 2.37
CA ARG A 53 2.67 5.51 1.40
C ARG A 53 2.22 4.42 0.43
N CYS A 54 2.59 4.59 -0.83
CA CYS A 54 2.33 3.66 -1.91
C CYS A 54 3.55 3.59 -2.82
N GLU A 55 4.27 2.48 -2.82
CA GLU A 55 5.53 2.30 -3.54
C GLU A 55 5.47 1.03 -4.38
N VAL A 56 5.83 1.10 -5.67
CA VAL A 56 5.99 -0.07 -6.52
C VAL A 56 7.45 -0.28 -6.83
N ASN A 57 7.97 -1.46 -6.53
CA ASN A 57 9.29 -1.89 -6.92
C ASN A 57 9.26 -2.46 -8.35
N ALA A 58 9.93 -1.77 -9.27
CA ALA A 58 9.93 -2.03 -10.70
C ALA A 58 11.24 -2.65 -11.22
N GLY A 59 12.10 -3.21 -10.37
CA GLY A 59 13.31 -3.89 -10.86
C GLY A 59 14.48 -4.12 -9.89
N LEU A 60 14.25 -4.46 -8.61
CA LEU A 60 15.30 -5.12 -7.83
C LEU A 60 15.25 -6.64 -8.08
N GLU A 61 16.35 -7.20 -8.57
CA GLU A 61 16.49 -8.54 -9.19
C GLU A 61 15.96 -9.74 -8.35
N ASP A 62 15.73 -9.58 -7.05
CA ASP A 62 15.27 -10.67 -6.16
C ASP A 62 13.74 -10.73 -5.95
N THR A 63 12.99 -9.70 -6.35
CA THR A 63 11.52 -9.72 -6.30
C THR A 63 11.00 -9.52 -7.71
N ALA A 64 10.23 -10.47 -8.23
CA ALA A 64 9.61 -10.35 -9.55
C ALA A 64 8.97 -8.96 -9.76
N PRO A 65 9.02 -8.41 -10.99
CA PRO A 65 8.50 -7.07 -11.28
C PRO A 65 7.07 -6.87 -10.74
N GLY A 66 6.82 -5.72 -10.12
CA GLY A 66 5.47 -5.34 -9.66
C GLY A 66 5.18 -5.70 -8.20
N TYR A 67 6.16 -5.54 -7.31
CA TYR A 67 5.92 -5.63 -5.87
C TYR A 67 5.44 -4.28 -5.34
N LEU A 68 4.18 -4.20 -4.96
CA LEU A 68 3.53 -3.04 -4.35
C LEU A 68 3.67 -3.11 -2.83
N TYR A 69 4.14 -2.03 -2.24
CA TYR A 69 4.17 -1.76 -0.82
C TYR A 69 3.18 -0.66 -0.47
N LEU A 70 2.38 -0.89 0.57
CA LEU A 70 1.39 0.04 1.10
C LEU A 70 1.65 0.25 2.59
N ARG A 71 1.55 1.51 3.03
CA ARG A 71 1.55 1.86 4.45
C ARG A 71 0.29 2.64 4.76
N TYR A 72 -0.39 2.24 5.83
CA TYR A 72 -1.54 2.93 6.38
C TYR A 72 -1.20 3.48 7.77
N ASP A 73 -1.39 4.78 7.94
CA ASP A 73 -1.33 5.41 9.26
C ASP A 73 -2.67 5.16 9.98
N VAL A 74 -2.58 4.76 11.24
CA VAL A 74 -3.73 4.46 12.10
C VAL A 74 -3.62 5.35 13.36
N PRO A 75 -4.60 6.21 13.66
CA PRO A 75 -4.53 7.11 14.81
C PRO A 75 -4.30 6.36 16.12
N GLY A 76 -3.29 6.78 16.89
CA GLY A 76 -2.97 6.18 18.19
C GLY A 76 -2.33 4.79 18.13
N ALA A 77 -2.01 4.28 16.94
CA ALA A 77 -1.38 2.99 16.74
C ALA A 77 -0.10 3.10 15.88
N VAL A 78 0.67 2.02 15.84
CA VAL A 78 1.79 1.90 14.90
C VAL A 78 1.23 1.77 13.48
N PRO A 79 1.82 2.43 12.47
CA PRO A 79 1.42 2.26 11.08
C PRO A 79 1.43 0.79 10.63
N GLN A 80 0.48 0.45 9.77
CA GLN A 80 0.28 -0.90 9.26
C GLN A 80 0.80 -1.01 7.83
N GLU A 81 1.47 -2.11 7.53
CA GLU A 81 2.25 -2.29 6.30
C GLU A 81 1.75 -3.52 5.54
N PHE A 82 1.59 -3.37 4.23
CA PHE A 82 1.00 -4.41 3.39
C PHE A 82 1.75 -4.54 2.08
N TRP A 83 1.69 -5.74 1.50
CA TRP A 83 2.35 -6.03 0.25
C TRP A 83 1.43 -6.77 -0.71
N ALA A 84 1.55 -6.43 -1.99
CA ALA A 84 0.86 -7.11 -3.07
C ALA A 84 1.79 -7.25 -4.27
N HIS A 85 1.64 -8.31 -5.05
CA HIS A 85 2.37 -8.43 -6.30
C HIS A 85 1.60 -9.28 -7.31
N TRP A 86 1.93 -9.11 -8.60
CA TRP A 86 1.49 -10.05 -9.62
C TRP A 86 2.28 -11.37 -9.50
N GLY A 87 1.59 -12.50 -9.57
CA GLY A 87 2.14 -13.86 -9.56
C GLY A 87 2.14 -14.51 -10.94
N HIS A 88 2.53 -15.79 -11.00
CA HIS A 88 2.80 -16.54 -12.24
C HIS A 88 1.65 -16.59 -13.25
N SER A 89 0.39 -16.43 -12.83
CA SER A 89 -0.80 -16.49 -13.70
C SER A 89 -1.54 -15.16 -13.81
N ASN A 90 -0.86 -14.01 -13.71
CA ASN A 90 -1.50 -12.69 -13.57
C ASN A 90 -2.52 -12.64 -12.40
N HIS A 91 -2.23 -13.40 -11.35
CA HIS A 91 -2.98 -13.40 -10.10
C HIS A 91 -2.29 -12.47 -9.10
N ILE A 92 -3.03 -11.81 -8.21
CA ILE A 92 -2.42 -10.97 -7.17
C ILE A 92 -2.20 -11.80 -5.91
N ALA A 93 -0.94 -11.97 -5.52
CA ALA A 93 -0.62 -12.47 -4.20
C ALA A 93 -0.53 -11.29 -3.23
N PHE A 94 -1.32 -11.37 -2.17
CA PHE A 94 -1.42 -10.37 -1.11
C PHE A 94 -0.93 -10.98 0.21
N LYS A 95 -0.17 -10.21 0.97
CA LYS A 95 0.26 -10.59 2.32
C LYS A 95 0.08 -9.40 3.25
N SER A 96 -0.73 -9.60 4.29
CA SER A 96 -0.72 -8.75 5.47
C SER A 96 0.49 -9.10 6.33
N GLY A 97 1.22 -8.08 6.80
CA GLY A 97 2.26 -8.27 7.79
C GLY A 97 2.18 -7.17 8.84
N GLN A 98 2.42 -7.57 10.08
CA GLN A 98 2.44 -6.68 11.23
C GLN A 98 3.45 -7.26 12.21
N ILE A 99 4.34 -6.44 12.78
CA ILE A 99 4.96 -6.74 14.07
C ILE A 99 4.94 -5.46 14.92
N SER A 100 4.14 -5.48 15.98
CA SER A 100 4.13 -4.47 17.04
C SER A 100 5.37 -4.62 17.94
N VAL A 101 5.93 -3.52 18.41
CA VAL A 101 6.77 -3.49 19.62
C VAL A 101 5.99 -2.77 20.70
N ALA A 102 5.75 -3.43 21.84
CA ALA A 102 5.09 -2.82 22.98
C ALA A 102 5.89 -1.60 23.47
N LYS A 103 5.21 -0.48 23.75
CA LYS A 103 5.81 0.63 24.49
C LYS A 103 5.77 0.27 26.00
N PRO A 104 6.87 0.46 26.75
CA PRO A 104 6.85 0.30 28.21
C PRO A 104 5.90 1.29 28.88
#